data_AF-A0A5Q4VJ13-F1
#
_entry.id   AF-A0A5Q4VJ13-F1
#
_cell.length_a   1.000
_cell.length_b   1.000
_cell.length_c   1.000
_cell.angle_alpha   90.00
_cell.angle_beta   90.00
_cell.angle_gamma   90.00
#
_symmetry.space_group_name_H-M   'P 1'
#
loop_
_entity.id
_entity.type
_entity.pdbx_description
1 polymer ?
#
loop_
_entity_poly.entity_id
_entity_poly.type
_entity_poly.pdbx_seq_one_letter_code
_entity_poly.pdbx_strand_id
1 'polypeptide(L)'
;MKKIRQSCFCLCLAGICLLSAGRVVQAGVLEEMDSVLTVALDAQAEADAFLRERQEEEAFLMRLRMEVEALHFENHMLEKRIAGQHQKLEGLEAASDPGRVARLVEPMLGKLAAALEERMETLPPFGMEARKMRVQRLREAMEDGEKNTEDRFRLLLDCMEAELNLGVFPDMEPGIWEKEGETLRGLFLHLGAAGLFFLSPDGDIVARWDGETRNFHLLESREARAVERALAMVERRMPTELISLPVSLQEVP
;
A
#
# COMPACT_ATOMS: atom_id res chain seq x y z
N MET A 1 22.01 -39.89 -134.37
CA MET A 1 22.13 -40.20 -132.93
C MET A 1 23.13 -39.28 -132.18
N LYS A 2 23.09 -37.94 -132.35
CA LYS A 2 24.01 -37.01 -131.64
C LYS A 2 23.32 -35.86 -130.86
N LYS A 3 22.04 -35.53 -131.13
CA LYS A 3 21.33 -34.43 -130.44
C LYS A 3 20.67 -34.80 -129.10
N ILE A 4 20.46 -36.08 -128.80
CA ILE A 4 19.78 -36.51 -127.56
C ILE A 4 20.75 -36.58 -126.37
N ARG A 5 22.06 -36.69 -126.61
CA ARG A 5 23.08 -36.84 -125.55
C ARG A 5 23.48 -35.53 -124.85
N GLN A 6 23.23 -34.37 -125.47
CA GLN A 6 23.59 -33.06 -124.89
C GLN A 6 22.52 -32.51 -123.93
N SER A 7 21.27 -32.94 -124.05
CA SER A 7 20.18 -32.45 -123.19
C SER A 7 20.17 -33.09 -121.80
N CYS A 8 20.63 -34.34 -121.65
CA CYS A 8 20.75 -35.00 -120.35
C CYS A 8 21.93 -34.49 -119.50
N PHE A 9 22.99 -33.94 -120.10
CA PHE A 9 24.17 -33.48 -119.35
C PHE A 9 23.92 -32.14 -118.64
N CYS A 10 23.08 -31.27 -119.21
CA CYS A 10 22.70 -29.99 -118.58
C CYS A 10 21.72 -30.16 -117.40
N LEU A 11 20.88 -31.20 -117.43
CA LEU A 11 19.93 -31.49 -116.33
C LEU A 11 20.63 -32.04 -115.07
N CYS A 12 21.77 -32.73 -115.21
CA CYS A 12 22.53 -33.21 -114.06
C CYS A 12 23.41 -32.13 -113.40
N LEU A 13 23.90 -31.13 -114.15
CA LEU A 13 24.74 -30.07 -113.58
C LEU A 13 23.94 -29.06 -112.74
N ALA A 14 22.67 -28.83 -113.07
CA ALA A 14 21.78 -27.96 -112.28
C ALA A 14 21.39 -28.60 -110.92
N GLY A 15 21.34 -29.94 -110.84
CA GLY A 15 20.99 -30.65 -109.60
C GLY A 15 22.08 -30.61 -108.52
N ILE A 16 23.36 -30.48 -108.88
CA ILE A 16 24.47 -30.53 -107.93
C ILE A 16 24.73 -29.16 -107.26
N CYS A 17 24.39 -28.04 -107.92
CA CYS A 17 24.49 -26.71 -107.30
C CYS A 17 23.44 -26.44 -106.22
N LEU A 18 22.33 -27.19 -106.17
CA LEU A 18 21.28 -27.00 -105.17
C LEU A 18 21.56 -27.71 -103.84
N LEU A 19 22.47 -28.69 -103.79
CA LEU A 19 22.80 -29.40 -102.55
C LEU A 19 23.97 -28.81 -101.76
N SER A 20 24.87 -28.05 -102.38
CA SER A 20 26.00 -27.43 -101.65
C SER A 20 25.61 -26.16 -100.89
N ALA A 21 24.54 -25.47 -101.31
CA ALA A 21 24.04 -24.28 -100.61
C ALA A 21 23.32 -24.60 -99.28
N GLY A 22 22.77 -25.81 -99.11
CA GLY A 22 22.01 -26.18 -97.91
C GLY A 22 22.85 -26.43 -96.66
N ARG A 23 24.13 -26.83 -96.81
CA ARG A 23 24.98 -27.20 -95.67
C ARG A 23 25.63 -26.02 -94.95
N VAL A 24 25.85 -24.89 -95.61
CA VAL A 24 26.44 -23.68 -94.99
C VAL A 24 25.41 -22.91 -94.17
N VAL A 25 24.12 -22.97 -94.55
CA VAL A 25 23.02 -22.28 -93.86
C VAL A 25 22.70 -22.90 -92.50
N GLN A 26 22.94 -24.20 -92.31
CA GLN A 26 22.48 -24.93 -91.14
C GLN A 26 23.37 -24.77 -89.89
N ALA A 27 24.66 -24.46 -90.06
CA ALA A 27 25.59 -24.23 -88.94
C ALA A 27 25.46 -22.83 -88.33
N GLY A 28 25.26 -21.79 -89.15
CA GLY A 28 25.07 -20.41 -88.66
C GLY A 28 23.75 -20.21 -87.92
N VAL A 29 22.69 -20.93 -88.32
CA VAL A 29 21.36 -20.86 -87.69
C VAL A 29 21.33 -21.49 -86.29
N LEU A 30 22.16 -22.51 -86.03
CA LEU A 30 22.29 -23.14 -84.71
C LEU A 30 23.02 -22.23 -83.70
N GLU A 31 24.07 -21.54 -84.15
CA GLU A 31 24.83 -20.59 -83.31
C GLU A 31 24.02 -19.32 -83.01
N GLU A 32 23.24 -18.85 -83.98
CA GLU A 32 22.26 -17.77 -83.78
C GLU A 32 21.12 -18.18 -82.83
N MET A 33 20.62 -19.43 -82.90
CA MET A 33 19.66 -19.95 -81.93
C MET A 33 20.22 -20.05 -80.51
N ASP A 34 21.45 -20.54 -80.34
CA ASP A 34 22.07 -20.64 -79.01
C ASP A 34 22.29 -19.25 -78.40
N SER A 35 22.73 -18.26 -79.19
CA SER A 35 22.88 -16.88 -78.72
C SER A 35 21.54 -16.20 -78.36
N VAL A 36 20.47 -16.50 -79.10
CA VAL A 36 19.11 -16.03 -78.77
C VAL A 36 18.60 -16.70 -77.49
N LEU A 37 18.90 -17.99 -77.30
CA LEU A 37 18.55 -18.73 -76.09
C LEU A 37 19.29 -18.17 -74.87
N THR A 38 20.58 -17.84 -74.98
CA THR A 38 21.35 -17.25 -73.88
C THR A 38 20.83 -15.88 -73.50
N VAL A 39 20.53 -15.02 -74.49
CA VAL A 39 19.93 -13.70 -74.23
C VAL A 39 18.55 -13.82 -73.59
N ALA A 40 17.74 -14.79 -74.02
CA ALA A 40 16.44 -15.05 -73.40
C ALA A 40 16.56 -15.58 -71.96
N LEU A 41 17.56 -16.43 -71.68
CA LEU A 41 17.86 -16.94 -70.34
C LEU A 41 18.37 -15.83 -69.41
N ASP A 42 19.25 -14.95 -69.89
CA ASP A 42 19.75 -13.81 -69.12
C ASP A 42 18.63 -12.80 -68.80
N ALA A 43 17.78 -12.49 -69.78
CA ALA A 43 16.60 -11.65 -69.57
C ALA A 43 15.60 -12.30 -68.59
N GLN A 44 15.43 -13.62 -68.63
CA GLN A 44 14.61 -14.35 -67.65
C GLN A 44 15.23 -14.30 -66.25
N ALA A 45 16.55 -14.44 -66.13
CA ALA A 45 17.25 -14.38 -64.85
C ALA A 45 17.16 -12.99 -64.21
N GLU A 46 17.27 -11.91 -65.00
CA GLU A 46 17.06 -10.53 -64.56
C GLU A 46 15.60 -10.29 -64.13
N ALA A 47 14.63 -10.77 -64.91
CA ALA A 47 13.22 -10.69 -64.55
C ALA A 47 12.92 -11.44 -63.24
N ASP A 48 13.47 -12.64 -63.06
CA ASP A 48 13.31 -13.43 -61.84
C ASP A 48 13.98 -12.78 -60.63
N ALA A 49 15.11 -12.07 -60.82
CA ALA A 49 15.78 -11.30 -59.77
C ALA A 49 14.95 -10.08 -59.35
N PHE A 50 14.42 -9.33 -60.33
CA PHE A 50 13.54 -8.19 -60.08
C PHE A 50 12.23 -8.61 -59.38
N LEU A 51 11.64 -9.74 -59.78
CA LEU A 51 10.46 -10.29 -59.11
C LEU A 51 10.75 -10.70 -57.66
N ARG A 52 11.93 -11.25 -57.37
CA ARG A 52 12.36 -11.56 -56.00
C ARG A 52 12.50 -10.31 -55.14
N GLU A 53 13.18 -9.28 -55.64
CA GLU A 53 13.33 -8.00 -54.94
C GLU A 53 11.97 -7.37 -54.63
N ARG A 54 11.05 -7.37 -55.60
CA ARG A 54 9.67 -6.89 -55.40
C ARG A 54 8.92 -7.65 -54.32
N GLN A 55 9.03 -8.99 -54.31
CA GLN A 55 8.41 -9.82 -53.28
C GLN A 55 8.98 -9.54 -51.89
N GLU A 56 10.28 -9.28 -51.79
CA GLU A 56 10.94 -8.91 -50.53
C GLU A 56 10.48 -7.54 -50.01
N GLU A 57 10.38 -6.54 -50.90
CA GLU A 57 9.84 -5.21 -50.58
C GLU A 57 8.37 -5.27 -50.15
N GLU A 58 7.53 -6.04 -50.86
CA GLU A 58 6.12 -6.24 -50.51
C GLU A 58 5.97 -6.92 -49.14
N ALA A 59 6.79 -7.95 -48.87
CA ALA A 59 6.82 -8.62 -47.58
C ALA A 59 7.32 -7.69 -46.45
N PHE A 60 8.25 -6.77 -46.75
CA PHE A 60 8.69 -5.76 -45.81
C PHE A 60 7.58 -4.74 -45.51
N LEU A 61 6.91 -4.21 -46.53
CA LEU A 61 5.78 -3.29 -46.39
C LEU A 61 4.63 -3.93 -45.60
N MET A 62 4.34 -5.21 -45.84
CA MET A 62 3.30 -5.92 -45.09
C MET A 62 3.65 -6.06 -43.61
N ARG A 63 4.92 -6.38 -43.28
CA ARG A 63 5.41 -6.42 -41.90
C ARG A 63 5.28 -5.05 -41.22
N LEU A 64 5.71 -3.99 -41.91
CA LEU A 64 5.64 -2.63 -41.37
C LEU A 64 4.20 -2.18 -41.14
N ARG A 65 3.26 -2.53 -42.03
CA ARG A 65 1.82 -2.26 -41.82
C ARG A 65 1.27 -2.99 -40.61
N MET A 66 1.60 -4.27 -40.43
CA MET A 66 1.20 -5.02 -39.23
C MET A 66 1.78 -4.43 -37.95
N GLU A 67 3.03 -3.95 -37.98
CA GLU A 67 3.67 -3.29 -36.85
C GLU A 67 2.95 -1.98 -36.49
N VAL A 68 2.60 -1.16 -37.49
CA VAL A 68 1.80 0.05 -37.28
C VAL A 68 0.43 -0.29 -36.68
N GLU A 69 -0.28 -1.28 -37.21
CA GLU A 69 -1.57 -1.71 -36.65
C GLU A 69 -1.44 -2.21 -35.21
N ALA A 70 -0.39 -2.98 -34.90
CA ALA A 70 -0.10 -3.45 -33.56
C ALA A 70 0.17 -2.28 -32.59
N LEU A 71 0.98 -1.31 -33.01
CA LEU A 71 1.27 -0.10 -32.22
C LEU A 71 0.02 0.76 -31.99
N HIS A 72 -0.84 0.91 -33.00
CA HIS A 72 -2.13 1.61 -32.85
C HIS A 72 -3.04 0.89 -31.86
N PHE A 73 -3.12 -0.44 -31.93
CA PHE A 73 -3.90 -1.24 -30.98
C PHE A 73 -3.35 -1.11 -29.56
N GLU A 74 -2.04 -1.19 -29.39
CA GLU A 74 -1.40 -1.03 -28.09
C GLU A 74 -1.67 0.35 -27.50
N ASN A 75 -1.54 1.41 -28.30
CA ASN A 75 -1.83 2.78 -27.87
C ASN A 75 -3.28 2.92 -27.39
N HIS A 76 -4.25 2.42 -28.16
CA HIS A 76 -5.66 2.39 -27.76
C HIS A 76 -5.91 1.63 -26.45
N MET A 77 -5.20 0.51 -26.24
CA MET A 77 -5.29 -0.26 -24.99
C MET A 77 -4.67 0.49 -23.81
N LEU A 78 -3.57 1.21 -24.03
CA LEU A 78 -2.95 2.09 -23.03
C LEU A 78 -3.86 3.25 -22.67
N GLU A 79 -4.48 3.92 -23.64
CA GLU A 79 -5.46 4.99 -23.40
C GLU A 79 -6.63 4.50 -22.54
N LYS A 80 -7.20 3.32 -22.86
CA LYS A 80 -8.24 2.69 -22.03
C LYS A 80 -7.76 2.38 -20.62
N ARG A 81 -6.52 1.92 -20.46
CA ARG A 81 -5.94 1.65 -19.14
C ARG A 81 -5.77 2.93 -18.34
N ILE A 82 -5.28 4.01 -18.97
CA ILE A 82 -5.11 5.33 -18.35
C ILE A 82 -6.46 5.88 -17.91
N ALA A 83 -7.49 5.80 -18.75
CA ALA A 83 -8.85 6.23 -18.41
C ALA A 83 -9.41 5.43 -17.22
N GLY A 84 -9.24 4.11 -17.23
CA GLY A 84 -9.65 3.26 -16.10
C GLY A 84 -8.85 3.52 -14.82
N GLN A 85 -7.59 3.93 -14.91
CA GLN A 85 -6.79 4.36 -13.76
C GLN A 85 -7.26 5.71 -13.22
N HIS A 86 -7.58 6.69 -14.07
CA HIS A 86 -8.13 7.98 -13.64
C HIS A 86 -9.45 7.80 -12.89
N GLN A 87 -10.37 6.98 -13.42
CA GLN A 87 -11.64 6.71 -12.74
C GLN A 87 -11.45 6.05 -11.37
N LYS A 88 -10.44 5.18 -11.22
CA LYS A 88 -10.09 4.59 -9.92
C LYS A 88 -9.51 5.63 -8.96
N LEU A 89 -8.66 6.54 -9.44
CA LEU A 89 -8.12 7.62 -8.64
C LEU A 89 -9.22 8.55 -8.14
N GLU A 90 -10.14 8.98 -9.01
CA GLU A 90 -11.30 9.80 -8.64
C GLU A 90 -12.18 9.09 -7.58
N GLY A 91 -12.40 7.78 -7.75
CA GLY A 91 -13.13 6.98 -6.77
C GLY A 91 -12.43 6.88 -5.41
N LEU A 92 -11.10 6.77 -5.41
CA LEU A 92 -10.29 6.76 -4.19
C LEU A 92 -10.24 8.13 -3.51
N GLU A 93 -10.11 9.22 -4.28
CA GLU A 93 -10.17 10.59 -3.79
C GLU A 93 -11.53 10.89 -3.15
N ALA A 94 -12.63 10.49 -3.78
CA ALA A 94 -13.97 10.64 -3.22
C ALA A 94 -14.20 9.77 -1.97
N ALA A 95 -13.58 8.59 -1.89
CA ALA A 95 -13.65 7.73 -0.71
C ALA A 95 -12.81 8.27 0.45
N SER A 96 -11.68 8.89 0.11
CA SER A 96 -10.71 9.51 1.03
C SER A 96 -11.07 10.95 1.39
N ASP A 97 -12.22 11.49 0.97
CA ASP A 97 -12.70 12.83 1.36
C ASP A 97 -12.56 13.00 2.88
N PRO A 98 -11.57 13.77 3.35
CA PRO A 98 -11.30 13.93 4.78
C PRO A 98 -12.53 14.51 5.48
N GLY A 99 -13.31 15.34 4.77
CA GLY A 99 -14.55 15.92 5.28
C GLY A 99 -15.62 14.87 5.56
N ARG A 100 -15.71 13.78 4.79
CA ARG A 100 -16.70 12.72 5.03
C ARG A 100 -16.32 11.89 6.25
N VAL A 101 -15.04 11.55 6.40
CA VAL A 101 -14.54 10.84 7.60
C VAL A 101 -14.70 11.73 8.83
N ALA A 102 -14.33 13.01 8.74
CA ALA A 102 -14.51 13.96 9.83
C ALA A 102 -15.96 14.04 10.30
N ARG A 103 -16.94 14.18 9.39
CA ARG A 103 -18.37 14.22 9.73
C ARG A 103 -18.88 12.97 10.44
N LEU A 104 -18.28 11.81 10.18
CA LEU A 104 -18.64 10.54 10.84
C LEU A 104 -17.93 10.37 12.20
N VAL A 105 -16.69 10.87 12.30
CA VAL A 105 -15.81 10.65 13.46
C VAL A 105 -16.01 11.73 14.54
N GLU A 106 -16.34 12.97 14.18
CA GLU A 106 -16.55 14.07 15.12
C GLU A 106 -17.59 13.77 16.22
N PRO A 107 -18.78 13.20 15.91
CA PRO A 107 -19.73 12.82 16.96
C PRO A 107 -19.18 11.76 17.91
N MET A 108 -18.33 10.85 17.40
CA MET A 108 -17.70 9.83 18.25
C MET A 108 -16.60 10.43 19.12
N LEU A 109 -15.79 11.35 18.59
CA LEU A 109 -14.80 12.09 19.37
C LEU A 109 -15.44 12.81 20.55
N GLY A 110 -16.56 13.51 20.32
CA GLY A 110 -17.30 14.18 21.38
C GLY A 110 -17.80 13.23 22.47
N LYS A 111 -18.34 12.06 22.08
CA LYS A 111 -18.78 11.03 23.04
C LYS A 111 -17.63 10.45 23.86
N LEU A 112 -16.49 10.17 23.23
CA LEU A 112 -15.32 9.62 23.91
C LEU A 112 -14.69 10.65 24.86
N ALA A 113 -14.62 11.92 24.44
CA ALA A 113 -14.17 13.00 25.30
C ALA A 113 -15.09 13.15 26.53
N ALA A 114 -16.41 13.15 26.33
CA ALA A 114 -17.37 13.22 27.45
C ALA A 114 -17.26 12.01 28.39
N ALA A 115 -17.12 10.79 27.85
CA ALA A 115 -16.93 9.59 28.66
C ALA A 115 -15.61 9.62 29.45
N LEU A 116 -14.55 10.19 28.88
CA LEU A 116 -13.29 10.40 29.58
C LEU A 116 -13.47 11.40 30.73
N GLU A 117 -14.20 12.50 30.52
CA GLU A 117 -14.52 13.48 31.57
C GLU A 117 -15.33 12.87 32.71
N GLU A 118 -16.41 12.15 32.40
CA GLU A 118 -17.27 11.48 33.39
C GLU A 118 -16.47 10.47 34.23
N ARG A 119 -15.59 9.70 33.57
CA ARG A 119 -14.73 8.74 34.26
C ARG A 119 -13.81 9.41 35.28
N MET A 120 -13.35 10.64 35.04
CA MET A 120 -12.49 11.34 36.02
C MET A 120 -13.24 11.70 37.31
N GLU A 121 -14.56 11.87 37.26
CA GLU A 121 -15.36 12.16 38.46
C GLU A 121 -15.56 10.94 39.36
N THR A 122 -15.43 9.74 38.79
CA THR A 122 -15.57 8.46 39.50
C THR A 122 -14.24 7.88 39.96
N LEU A 123 -13.13 8.28 39.33
CA LEU A 123 -11.81 7.75 39.68
C LEU A 123 -11.31 8.25 41.05
N PRO A 124 -10.44 7.47 41.74
CA PRO A 124 -9.79 7.91 42.96
C PRO A 124 -9.00 9.22 42.76
N PRO A 125 -8.94 10.10 43.78
CA PRO A 125 -8.38 11.45 43.67
C PRO A 125 -6.85 11.43 43.70
N PHE A 126 -6.21 11.01 42.61
CA PHE A 126 -4.76 11.10 42.42
C PHE A 126 -4.43 11.85 41.12
N GLY A 127 -3.25 12.49 41.07
CA GLY A 127 -2.78 13.20 39.87
C GLY A 127 -3.78 14.25 39.36
N MET A 128 -4.61 14.80 40.24
CA MET A 128 -5.80 15.58 39.87
C MET A 128 -5.45 16.85 39.10
N GLU A 129 -4.32 17.47 39.41
CA GLU A 129 -3.86 18.67 38.71
C GLU A 129 -3.51 18.36 37.24
N ALA A 130 -2.71 17.32 37.01
CA ALA A 130 -2.34 16.87 35.67
C ALA A 130 -3.57 16.40 34.87
N ARG A 131 -4.52 15.72 35.52
CA ARG A 131 -5.81 15.34 34.92
C ARG A 131 -6.63 16.54 34.47
N LYS A 132 -6.85 17.50 35.37
CA LYS A 132 -7.61 18.72 35.07
C LYS A 132 -7.00 19.48 33.91
N MET A 133 -5.67 19.59 33.87
CA MET A 133 -4.96 20.24 32.78
C MET A 133 -5.17 19.50 31.44
N ARG A 134 -5.08 18.15 31.43
CA ARG A 134 -5.32 17.35 30.22
C ARG A 134 -6.75 17.48 29.72
N VAL A 135 -7.75 17.38 30.60
CA VAL A 135 -9.17 17.54 30.23
C VAL A 135 -9.44 18.93 29.70
N GLN A 136 -8.93 19.96 30.38
CA GLN A 136 -9.12 21.33 29.93
C GLN A 136 -8.54 21.53 28.52
N ARG A 137 -7.33 21.02 28.27
CA ARG A 137 -6.70 21.07 26.95
C ARG A 137 -7.49 20.29 25.89
N LEU A 138 -8.05 19.13 26.26
CA LEU A 138 -8.89 18.33 25.38
C LEU A 138 -10.17 19.08 25.01
N ARG A 139 -10.84 19.67 26.00
CA ARG A 139 -12.06 20.46 25.82
C ARG A 139 -11.83 21.67 24.91
N GLU A 140 -10.79 22.45 25.20
CA GLU A 140 -10.38 23.58 24.35
C GLU A 140 -10.12 23.14 22.92
N ALA A 141 -9.47 21.98 22.72
CA ALA A 141 -9.23 21.47 21.39
C ALA A 141 -10.49 20.96 20.68
N MET A 142 -11.49 20.46 21.41
CA MET A 142 -12.77 20.03 20.82
C MET A 142 -13.64 21.22 20.39
N GLU A 143 -13.58 22.33 21.14
CA GLU A 143 -14.33 23.56 20.87
C GLU A 143 -13.67 24.44 19.80
N ASP A 144 -12.36 24.28 19.60
CA ASP A 144 -11.58 24.99 18.59
C ASP A 144 -11.91 24.51 17.17
N GLY A 145 -12.69 25.32 16.45
CA GLY A 145 -13.09 25.07 15.06
C GLY A 145 -11.96 25.18 14.03
N GLU A 146 -10.79 25.71 14.39
CA GLU A 146 -9.63 25.78 13.49
C GLU A 146 -8.82 24.47 13.50
N LYS A 147 -8.97 23.63 14.53
CA LYS A 147 -8.25 22.35 14.62
C LYS A 147 -8.84 21.27 13.72
N ASN A 148 -7.95 20.65 12.95
CA ASN A 148 -8.31 19.47 12.16
C ASN A 148 -8.77 18.31 13.06
N THR A 149 -9.69 17.50 12.56
CA THR A 149 -10.22 16.32 13.24
C THR A 149 -9.12 15.32 13.61
N GLU A 150 -8.06 15.20 12.79
CA GLU A 150 -6.90 14.35 13.09
C GLU A 150 -6.17 14.78 14.37
N ASP A 151 -5.95 16.08 14.56
CA ASP A 151 -5.22 16.60 15.71
C ASP A 151 -6.05 16.44 16.99
N ARG A 152 -7.36 16.65 16.88
CA ARG A 152 -8.34 16.34 17.94
C ARG A 152 -8.32 14.86 18.32
N PHE A 153 -8.27 13.95 17.36
CA PHE A 153 -8.15 12.51 17.61
C PHE A 153 -6.83 12.13 18.27
N ARG A 154 -5.69 12.65 17.78
CA ARG A 154 -4.38 12.43 18.41
C ARG A 154 -4.37 12.87 19.87
N LEU A 155 -4.88 14.08 20.15
CA LEU A 155 -4.93 14.59 21.52
C LEU A 155 -5.81 13.74 22.44
N LEU A 156 -6.93 13.22 21.92
CA LEU A 156 -7.77 12.28 22.67
C LEU A 156 -7.01 10.99 23.01
N LEU A 157 -6.29 10.42 22.04
CA LEU A 157 -5.46 9.24 22.26
C LEU A 157 -4.38 9.49 23.29
N ASP A 158 -3.69 10.63 23.23
CA ASP A 158 -2.67 11.01 24.23
C ASP A 158 -3.27 11.09 25.63
N CYS A 159 -4.48 11.65 25.75
CA CYS A 159 -5.20 11.71 27.03
C CYS A 159 -5.59 10.31 27.53
N MET A 160 -6.09 9.45 26.64
CA MET A 160 -6.42 8.07 26.98
C MET A 160 -5.18 7.27 27.39
N GLU A 161 -4.07 7.41 26.67
CA GLU A 161 -2.80 6.76 26.99
C GLU A 161 -2.29 7.21 28.36
N ALA A 162 -2.35 8.51 28.65
CA ALA A 162 -1.98 9.03 29.95
C ALA A 162 -2.84 8.42 31.07
N GLU A 163 -4.17 8.35 30.91
CA GLU A 163 -5.04 7.71 31.91
C GLU A 163 -4.81 6.20 32.03
N LEU A 164 -4.54 5.51 30.93
CA LEU A 164 -4.21 4.08 30.94
C LEU A 164 -2.90 3.82 31.70
N ASN A 165 -1.87 4.64 31.46
CA ASN A 165 -0.60 4.53 32.16
C ASN A 165 -0.77 4.68 33.67
N LEU A 166 -1.56 5.67 34.09
CA LEU A 166 -1.88 5.83 35.51
C LEU A 166 -2.71 4.66 36.04
N GLY A 167 -3.55 4.05 35.20
CA GLY A 167 -4.36 2.88 35.55
C GLY A 167 -3.59 1.56 35.64
N VAL A 168 -2.38 1.48 35.09
CA VAL A 168 -1.58 0.24 35.02
C VAL A 168 -0.38 0.28 35.97
N PHE A 169 0.33 1.41 36.03
CA PHE A 169 1.56 1.50 36.79
C PHE A 169 1.29 1.95 38.23
N PRO A 170 1.88 1.26 39.22
CA PRO A 170 1.79 1.73 40.60
C PRO A 170 2.69 2.95 40.79
N ASP A 171 2.24 3.89 41.62
CA ASP A 171 2.97 5.13 41.92
C ASP A 171 2.73 5.54 43.38
N MET A 172 3.57 6.44 43.90
CA MET A 172 3.48 6.93 45.26
C MET A 172 3.71 8.43 45.36
N GLU A 173 2.88 9.11 46.15
CA GLU A 173 2.96 10.55 46.36
C GLU A 173 2.81 10.90 47.85
N PRO A 174 3.68 11.76 48.41
CA PRO A 174 3.45 12.28 49.75
C PRO A 174 2.24 13.21 49.77
N GLY A 175 1.40 13.12 50.79
CA GLY A 175 0.24 13.98 50.90
C GLY A 175 -0.33 14.08 52.31
N ILE A 176 -1.48 14.74 52.39
CA ILE A 176 -2.18 15.01 53.64
C ILE A 176 -3.57 14.40 53.54
N TRP A 177 -3.92 13.54 54.49
CA TRP A 177 -5.27 13.07 54.69
C TRP A 177 -5.91 13.82 55.87
N GLU A 178 -6.97 14.57 55.60
CA GLU A 178 -7.78 15.20 56.63
C GLU A 178 -8.84 14.22 57.13
N LYS A 179 -8.70 13.77 58.37
CA LYS A 179 -9.62 12.83 59.02
C LYS A 179 -10.20 13.48 60.27
N GLU A 180 -11.52 13.71 60.29
CA GLU A 180 -12.26 14.14 61.50
C GLU A 180 -11.69 15.40 62.20
N GLY A 181 -11.05 16.31 61.45
CA GLY A 181 -10.43 17.52 61.99
C GLY A 181 -8.93 17.38 62.34
N GLU A 182 -8.36 16.19 62.18
CA GLU A 182 -6.92 15.93 62.29
C GLU A 182 -6.27 15.86 60.90
N THR A 183 -5.09 16.46 60.77
CA THR A 183 -4.29 16.43 59.53
C THR A 183 -3.20 15.38 59.67
N LEU A 184 -3.37 14.25 58.96
CA LEU A 184 -2.39 13.18 58.93
C LEU A 184 -1.53 13.36 57.68
N ARG A 185 -0.24 13.61 57.87
CA ARG A 185 0.74 13.54 56.78
C ARG A 185 1.10 12.09 56.56
N GLY A 186 1.25 11.69 55.31
CA GLY A 186 1.61 10.32 54.97
C GLY A 186 1.92 10.16 53.49
N LEU A 187 1.84 8.92 53.05
CA LEU A 187 2.11 8.53 51.68
C LEU A 187 0.84 7.92 51.07
N PHE A 188 0.47 8.42 49.90
CA PHE A 188 -0.55 7.80 49.07
C PHE A 188 0.10 6.80 48.14
N LEU A 189 -0.30 5.54 48.22
CA LEU A 189 0.10 4.48 47.30
C LEU A 189 -1.04 4.24 46.31
N HIS A 190 -0.73 4.44 45.03
CA HIS A 190 -1.62 4.16 43.93
C HIS A 190 -1.23 2.84 43.27
N LEU A 191 -2.19 1.94 43.08
CA LEU A 191 -2.01 0.64 42.44
C LEU A 191 -2.90 0.56 41.21
N GLY A 192 -2.53 1.35 40.20
CA GLY A 192 -3.33 1.48 38.99
C GLY A 192 -4.78 1.86 39.30
N ALA A 193 -5.72 1.53 38.41
CA ALA A 193 -7.14 1.79 38.64
C ALA A 193 -7.77 0.90 39.72
N ALA A 194 -7.01 -0.03 40.31
CA ALA A 194 -7.54 -1.05 41.22
C ALA A 194 -7.62 -0.57 42.68
N GLY A 195 -6.79 0.39 43.09
CA GLY A 195 -6.82 0.84 44.48
C GLY A 195 -5.93 2.04 44.79
N LEU A 196 -6.42 2.86 45.72
CA LEU A 196 -5.69 3.95 46.33
C LEU A 196 -5.61 3.69 47.84
N PHE A 197 -4.42 3.80 48.41
CA PHE A 197 -4.15 3.53 49.81
C PHE A 197 -3.42 4.72 50.45
N PHE A 198 -3.60 4.90 51.74
CA PHE A 198 -2.87 5.87 52.56
C PHE A 198 -2.08 5.14 53.64
N LEU A 199 -0.84 5.55 53.86
CA LEU A 199 0.04 5.02 54.91
C LEU A 199 0.62 6.19 55.70
N SER A 200 0.56 6.12 57.05
CA SER A 200 1.29 7.06 57.89
C SER A 200 2.81 6.81 57.83
N PRO A 201 3.65 7.83 58.09
CA PRO A 201 5.11 7.69 58.11
C PRO A 201 5.59 6.68 59.15
N ASP A 202 4.85 6.56 60.25
CA ASP A 202 5.13 5.61 61.34
C ASP A 202 4.67 4.18 61.01
N GLY A 203 3.89 3.99 59.94
CA GLY A 203 3.34 2.69 59.52
C GLY A 203 2.12 2.22 60.31
N ASP A 204 1.77 2.91 61.40
CA ASP A 204 0.67 2.52 62.29
C ASP A 204 -0.72 2.64 61.67
N ILE A 205 -0.90 3.57 60.71
CA ILE A 205 -2.18 3.85 60.08
C ILE A 205 -2.09 3.49 58.61
N VAL A 206 -2.84 2.47 58.22
CA VAL A 206 -3.05 2.11 56.82
C VAL A 206 -4.54 2.18 56.51
N ALA A 207 -4.89 2.89 55.45
CA ALA A 207 -6.27 3.05 55.02
C ALA A 207 -6.40 2.83 53.51
N ARG A 208 -7.59 2.41 53.09
CA ARG A 208 -7.96 2.16 51.70
C ARG A 208 -9.05 3.12 51.28
N TRP A 209 -8.91 3.68 50.08
CA TRP A 209 -9.95 4.47 49.47
C TRP A 209 -11.13 3.59 49.05
N ASP A 210 -12.33 3.98 49.46
CA ASP A 210 -13.57 3.41 48.96
C ASP A 210 -14.26 4.40 48.02
N GLY A 211 -14.49 3.94 46.78
CA GLY A 211 -15.13 4.73 45.74
C GLY A 211 -16.60 5.01 46.00
N GLU A 212 -17.29 4.14 46.75
CA GLU A 212 -18.71 4.31 47.06
C GLU A 212 -18.93 5.41 48.11
N THR A 213 -18.19 5.34 49.22
CA THR A 213 -18.29 6.35 50.29
C THR A 213 -17.43 7.58 50.04
N ARG A 214 -16.59 7.57 48.99
CA ARG A 214 -15.56 8.58 48.68
C ARG A 214 -14.74 8.97 49.92
N ASN A 215 -14.31 7.96 50.67
CA ASN A 215 -13.57 8.16 51.91
C ASN A 215 -12.60 7.00 52.16
N PHE A 216 -11.60 7.26 53.01
CA PHE A 216 -10.64 6.25 53.44
C PHE A 216 -11.18 5.44 54.62
N HIS A 217 -11.15 4.12 54.48
CA HIS A 217 -11.46 3.17 55.55
C HIS A 217 -10.18 2.55 56.08
N LEU A 218 -10.06 2.50 57.41
CA LEU A 218 -8.94 1.87 58.10
C LEU A 218 -8.90 0.37 57.79
N LEU A 219 -7.71 -0.13 57.49
CA LEU A 219 -7.50 -1.55 57.20
C LEU A 219 -7.12 -2.32 58.47
N GLU A 220 -7.53 -3.58 58.55
CA GLU A 220 -7.12 -4.47 59.64
C GLU A 220 -5.64 -4.86 59.51
N SER A 221 -5.02 -5.30 60.61
CA SER A 221 -3.56 -5.56 60.66
C SER A 221 -3.04 -6.52 59.57
N ARG A 222 -3.85 -7.50 59.13
CA ARG A 222 -3.47 -8.42 58.05
C ARG A 222 -3.41 -7.71 56.69
N GLU A 223 -4.39 -6.86 56.42
CA GLU A 223 -4.53 -6.10 55.20
C GLU A 223 -3.49 -4.99 55.11
N ALA A 224 -3.26 -4.29 56.22
CA ALA A 224 -2.22 -3.27 56.35
C ALA A 224 -0.83 -3.80 55.94
N ARG A 225 -0.44 -4.99 56.44
CA ARG A 225 0.83 -5.65 56.07
C ARG A 225 0.93 -6.01 54.59
N ALA A 226 -0.19 -6.23 53.89
CA ALA A 226 -0.17 -6.49 52.46
C ALA A 226 0.13 -5.20 51.68
N VAL A 227 -0.45 -4.08 52.10
CA VAL A 227 -0.21 -2.76 51.51
C VAL A 227 1.22 -2.28 51.77
N GLU A 228 1.76 -2.49 52.97
CA GLU A 228 3.17 -2.19 53.29
C GLU A 228 4.15 -2.94 52.38
N ARG A 229 3.87 -4.23 52.10
CA ARG A 229 4.67 -5.01 51.13
C ARG A 229 4.54 -4.46 49.72
N ALA A 230 3.33 -4.06 49.30
CA ALA A 230 3.13 -3.42 48.01
C ALA A 230 3.97 -2.13 47.89
N LEU A 231 3.98 -1.31 48.95
CA LEU A 231 4.81 -0.11 49.00
C LEU A 231 6.30 -0.45 48.87
N ALA A 232 6.79 -1.43 49.62
CA ALA A 232 8.18 -1.85 49.54
C ALA A 232 8.57 -2.39 48.14
N MET A 233 7.64 -3.02 47.42
CA MET A 233 7.83 -3.44 46.02
C MET A 233 7.92 -2.23 45.08
N VAL A 234 7.04 -1.24 45.23
CA VAL A 234 7.05 0.00 44.43
C VAL A 234 8.32 0.81 44.68
N GLU A 235 8.77 0.91 45.93
CA GLU A 235 10.04 1.52 46.32
C GLU A 235 11.28 0.69 45.91
N ARG A 236 11.08 -0.50 45.32
CA ARG A 236 12.15 -1.45 44.92
C ARG A 236 13.03 -1.90 46.08
N ARG A 237 12.51 -1.87 47.31
CA ARG A 237 13.19 -2.40 48.50
C ARG A 237 13.10 -3.91 48.60
N MET A 238 12.16 -4.52 47.87
CA MET A 238 11.98 -5.97 47.77
C MET A 238 11.68 -6.39 46.32
N PRO A 239 11.95 -7.66 45.95
CA PRO A 239 11.60 -8.18 44.63
C PRO A 239 10.09 -8.26 44.43
N THR A 240 9.66 -8.21 43.17
CA THR A 240 8.25 -8.29 42.81
C THR A 240 7.71 -9.70 43.07
N GLU A 241 6.70 -9.81 43.93
CA GLU A 241 5.96 -11.04 44.22
C GLU A 241 4.44 -10.85 44.02
N LEU A 242 3.69 -11.95 43.97
CA LEU A 242 2.23 -11.89 43.95
C LEU A 242 1.72 -11.64 45.37
N ILE A 243 0.95 -10.57 45.54
CA ILE A 243 0.31 -10.20 46.80
C ILE A 243 -1.20 -10.07 46.63
N SER A 244 -1.96 -10.44 47.66
CA SER A 244 -3.40 -10.21 47.72
C SER A 244 -3.64 -8.90 48.45
N LEU A 245 -4.29 -7.96 47.75
CA LEU A 245 -4.59 -6.63 48.26
C LEU A 245 -6.10 -6.46 48.41
N PRO A 246 -6.55 -5.79 49.47
CA PRO A 246 -7.96 -5.41 49.61
C PRO A 246 -8.23 -4.26 48.63
N VAL A 247 -8.93 -4.54 47.54
CA VAL A 247 -9.29 -3.54 46.51
C VAL A 247 -10.79 -3.29 46.50
N SER A 248 -11.21 -2.03 46.36
CA SER A 248 -12.61 -1.69 46.06
C SER A 248 -12.71 -1.63 44.54
N LEU A 249 -12.89 -2.78 43.90
CA LEU A 249 -13.24 -2.79 42.48
C LEU A 249 -14.73 -2.50 42.38
N GLN A 250 -15.05 -1.34 41.80
CA GLN A 250 -16.41 -1.03 41.40
C GLN A 250 -16.69 -1.86 40.14
N GLU A 251 -17.68 -2.76 40.20
CA GLU A 251 -18.08 -3.51 39.01
C GLU A 251 -18.55 -2.51 37.95
N VAL A 252 -17.87 -2.48 36.81
CA VAL A 252 -18.31 -1.71 35.64
C VAL A 252 -19.52 -2.47 35.05
N PRO A 253 -20.70 -1.86 34.94
CA PRO A 253 -21.86 -2.50 34.33
C PRO A 253 -21.66 -2.79 32.83
#